data_AF-A0A7X8NVZ2-F1
#
_entry.id   AF-A0A7X8NVZ2-F1
#
_cell.length_a   1.000
_cell.length_b   1.000
_cell.length_c   1.000
_cell.angle_alpha   90.00
_cell.angle_beta   90.00
_cell.angle_gamma   90.00
#
_symmetry.space_group_name_H-M   'P 1'
#
loop_
_entity.id
_entity.type
_entity.pdbx_description
1 polymer ?
#
loop_
_entity_poly.entity_id
_entity_poly.type
_entity_poly.pdbx_seq_one_letter_code
_entity_poly.pdbx_strand_id
1 'polypeptide(L)'
;SPGVARQMNPQGGLYTVAEQSADEAALRIVGSVRGVLVASEEPDAVIAAVAAPATRIVSLTVTEKGYCRNPVGSLDFDLAHSLSFYYFVTQGLLARAKAGLPGVTLLSCDNLAENGAILERLMRQYLARHEPDLVDWFDQHCTCPATMIDRIVPATTDEDRAAVAAALGGLEDEACQDEACVVTEPFSQWVIEDRFAG
;
A
#
# COMPACT_ATOMS: atom_id res chain seq x y z
N SER A 1 -6.20 -2.20 -7.53
CA SER A 1 -6.79 -3.06 -8.59
C SER A 1 -8.28 -2.76 -8.68
N PRO A 2 -8.88 -2.67 -9.88
CA PRO A 2 -10.33 -2.51 -10.03
C PRO A 2 -11.14 -3.63 -9.35
N GLY A 3 -10.59 -4.86 -9.29
CA GLY A 3 -11.23 -5.97 -8.58
C GLY A 3 -11.38 -5.68 -7.10
N VAL A 4 -10.27 -5.32 -6.43
CA VAL A 4 -10.26 -4.98 -5.00
C VAL A 4 -11.18 -3.79 -4.70
N ALA A 5 -11.23 -2.78 -5.56
CA ALA A 5 -12.15 -1.65 -5.38
C ALA A 5 -13.62 -2.10 -5.41
N ARG A 6 -13.99 -3.01 -6.33
CA ARG A 6 -15.35 -3.58 -6.38
C ARG A 6 -15.68 -4.48 -5.20
N GLN A 7 -14.69 -5.14 -4.61
CA GLN A 7 -14.89 -5.95 -3.40
C GLN A 7 -15.06 -5.04 -2.17
N MET A 8 -14.15 -4.09 -1.95
CA MET A 8 -14.10 -3.34 -0.70
C MET A 8 -15.03 -2.13 -0.64
N ASN A 9 -15.23 -1.39 -1.73
CA ASN A 9 -15.97 -0.12 -1.67
C ASN A 9 -17.48 -0.30 -1.36
N PRO A 10 -18.20 -1.30 -1.91
CA PRO A 10 -19.62 -1.51 -1.57
C PRO A 10 -19.84 -1.81 -0.09
N GLN A 11 -18.89 -2.46 0.56
CA GLN A 11 -18.88 -2.76 2.00
C GLN A 11 -18.20 -1.68 2.86
N GLY A 12 -18.05 -0.46 2.32
CA GLY A 12 -17.51 0.69 3.08
C GLY A 12 -16.05 0.53 3.52
N GLY A 13 -15.28 -0.32 2.84
CA GLY A 13 -13.89 -0.64 3.17
C GLY A 13 -13.72 -1.63 4.32
N LEU A 14 -14.82 -2.15 4.88
CA LEU A 14 -14.75 -3.24 5.86
C LEU A 14 -14.22 -4.50 5.20
N TYR A 15 -13.60 -5.41 5.96
CA TYR A 15 -13.27 -6.77 5.51
C TYR A 15 -12.95 -7.65 6.72
N THR A 16 -13.11 -8.96 6.60
CA THR A 16 -12.84 -9.92 7.65
C THR A 16 -11.43 -10.49 7.49
N VAL A 17 -10.67 -10.47 8.58
CA VAL A 17 -9.46 -11.27 8.74
C VAL A 17 -9.83 -12.53 9.49
N ALA A 18 -9.58 -13.68 8.86
CA ALA A 18 -9.73 -15.00 9.46
C ALA A 18 -8.34 -15.57 9.77
N GLU A 19 -8.03 -15.65 11.06
CA GLU A 19 -6.80 -16.26 11.56
C GLU A 19 -7.05 -17.76 11.74
N GLN A 20 -6.41 -18.58 10.91
CA GLN A 20 -6.55 -20.03 10.94
C GLN A 20 -5.35 -20.68 11.61
N SER A 21 -5.62 -21.46 12.65
CA SER A 21 -4.67 -22.40 13.24
C SER A 21 -5.19 -23.84 13.09
N ALA A 22 -4.39 -24.83 13.48
CA ALA A 22 -4.82 -26.23 13.43
C ALA A 22 -6.07 -26.52 14.28
N ASP A 23 -6.29 -25.74 15.34
CA ASP A 23 -7.30 -26.03 16.37
C ASP A 23 -8.45 -25.00 16.41
N GLU A 24 -8.21 -23.75 15.99
CA GLU A 24 -9.18 -22.65 16.10
C GLU A 24 -9.09 -21.67 14.93
N ALA A 25 -10.25 -21.10 14.56
CA ALA A 25 -10.37 -19.97 13.64
C ALA A 25 -10.91 -18.74 14.38
N ALA A 26 -10.14 -17.64 14.37
CA ALA A 26 -10.57 -16.37 14.95
C ALA A 26 -10.94 -15.38 13.83
N LEU A 27 -12.13 -14.79 13.92
CA LEU A 27 -12.62 -13.80 12.95
C LEU A 27 -12.56 -12.40 13.54
N ARG A 28 -12.08 -11.45 12.73
CA ARG A 28 -12.09 -10.03 13.08
C ARG A 28 -12.49 -9.18 11.88
N ILE A 29 -13.53 -8.37 12.05
CA ILE A 29 -13.88 -7.33 11.09
C ILE A 29 -12.90 -6.16 11.26
N VAL A 30 -12.29 -5.74 10.15
CA VAL A 30 -11.34 -4.64 10.08
C VAL A 30 -11.98 -3.46 9.37
N GLY A 31 -11.84 -2.26 9.93
CA GLY A 31 -12.38 -1.02 9.36
C GLY A 31 -11.36 0.11 9.21
N SER A 32 -10.07 -0.23 9.10
CA SER A 32 -8.99 0.75 8.89
C SER A 32 -8.93 1.27 7.45
N VAL A 33 -9.50 0.55 6.48
CA VAL A 33 -9.59 1.00 5.08
C VAL A 33 -10.86 1.83 4.92
N ARG A 34 -10.69 3.09 4.48
CA ARG A 34 -11.81 4.04 4.29
C ARG A 34 -12.33 4.10 2.86
N GLY A 35 -11.54 3.59 1.91
CA GLY A 35 -11.87 3.58 0.50
C GLY A 35 -10.69 3.08 -0.33
N VAL A 36 -11.00 2.56 -1.52
CA VAL A 36 -10.02 2.05 -2.48
C VAL A 36 -10.17 2.82 -3.78
N LEU A 37 -9.10 3.51 -4.18
CA LEU A 37 -9.03 4.26 -5.43
C LEU A 37 -8.30 3.45 -6.50
N VAL A 38 -8.72 3.58 -7.76
CA VAL A 38 -8.07 2.94 -8.90
C VAL A 38 -7.30 3.98 -9.70
N ALA A 39 -5.98 3.98 -9.62
CA ALA A 39 -5.14 5.03 -10.19
C ALA A 39 -5.31 5.26 -11.71
N SER A 40 -5.65 4.21 -12.48
CA SER A 40 -5.94 4.33 -13.92
C SER A 40 -7.31 4.95 -14.24
N GLU A 41 -8.24 4.95 -13.28
CA GLU A 41 -9.60 5.47 -13.43
C GLU A 41 -9.76 6.82 -12.72
N GLU A 42 -9.04 7.01 -11.61
CA GLU A 42 -9.14 8.16 -10.70
C GLU A 42 -7.76 8.77 -10.37
N PRO A 43 -6.93 9.13 -11.37
CA PRO A 43 -5.55 9.58 -11.13
C PRO A 43 -5.47 10.82 -10.24
N ASP A 44 -6.35 11.79 -10.45
CA ASP A 44 -6.39 13.03 -9.67
C ASP A 44 -6.77 12.77 -8.20
N ALA A 45 -7.66 11.82 -7.94
CA ALA A 45 -8.05 11.45 -6.59
C ALA A 45 -6.89 10.80 -5.83
N VAL A 46 -6.10 9.95 -6.50
CA VAL A 46 -4.90 9.35 -5.90
C VAL A 46 -3.86 10.42 -5.58
N ILE A 47 -3.60 11.35 -6.50
CA ILE A 47 -2.67 12.47 -6.26
C ILE A 47 -3.16 13.34 -5.10
N ALA A 48 -4.45 13.66 -5.06
CA ALA A 48 -5.06 14.44 -3.98
C ALA A 48 -4.94 13.73 -2.62
N ALA A 49 -5.09 12.40 -2.58
CA ALA A 49 -4.93 11.62 -1.36
C ALA A 49 -3.48 11.68 -0.83
N VAL A 50 -2.47 11.59 -1.70
CA VAL A 50 -1.07 11.77 -1.30
C VAL A 50 -0.80 13.21 -0.84
N ALA A 51 -1.38 14.18 -1.53
CA ALA A 51 -1.20 15.60 -1.25
C ALA A 51 -1.93 16.09 0.01
N ALA A 52 -2.91 15.33 0.52
CA ALA A 52 -3.75 15.75 1.63
C ALA A 52 -2.93 16.08 2.90
N PRO A 53 -3.21 17.19 3.61
CA PRO A 53 -2.48 17.55 4.83
C PRO A 53 -2.51 16.49 5.94
N ALA A 54 -3.57 15.67 5.97
CA ALA A 54 -3.73 14.58 6.91
C ALA A 54 -2.83 13.37 6.57
N THR A 55 -2.38 13.25 5.32
CA THR A 55 -1.48 12.16 4.89
C THR A 55 -0.08 12.41 5.42
N ARG A 56 0.38 11.49 6.28
CA ARG A 56 1.72 11.50 6.90
C ARG A 56 2.58 10.33 6.45
N ILE A 57 1.96 9.24 6.01
CA ILE A 57 2.63 8.02 5.57
C ILE A 57 2.01 7.59 4.24
N VAL A 58 2.85 7.20 3.29
CA VAL A 58 2.47 6.46 2.08
C VAL A 58 3.17 5.11 2.15
N SER A 59 2.41 4.06 2.46
CA SER A 59 2.93 2.69 2.55
C SER A 59 2.82 1.93 1.23
N LEU A 60 3.76 1.03 0.95
CA LEU A 60 3.86 0.31 -0.32
C LEU A 60 3.93 -1.22 -0.11
N THR A 61 3.06 -1.95 -0.80
CA THR A 61 3.12 -3.42 -0.97
C THR A 61 2.97 -3.73 -2.45
N VAL A 62 3.98 -3.36 -3.23
CA VAL A 62 3.94 -3.36 -4.70
C VAL A 62 4.65 -4.56 -5.32
N THR A 63 5.13 -5.49 -4.49
CA THR A 63 6.05 -6.60 -4.81
C THR A 63 7.43 -6.11 -5.23
N GLU A 64 8.42 -7.01 -5.27
CA GLU A 64 9.78 -6.68 -5.71
C GLU A 64 9.83 -6.06 -7.13
N LYS A 65 8.91 -6.49 -8.01
CA LYS A 65 8.81 -5.99 -9.39
C LYS A 65 8.24 -4.58 -9.46
N GLY A 66 7.41 -4.19 -8.49
CA GLY A 66 6.79 -2.87 -8.44
C GLY A 66 7.79 -1.73 -8.30
N TYR A 67 9.00 -2.01 -7.80
CA TYR A 67 10.08 -1.03 -7.69
C TYR A 67 10.76 -0.70 -9.03
N CYS A 68 10.34 -1.32 -10.15
CA CYS A 68 10.83 -1.01 -11.49
C CYS A 68 12.35 -1.04 -11.60
N ARG A 69 13.01 -2.05 -11.01
CA ARG A 69 14.48 -2.16 -11.03
C ARG A 69 14.96 -2.88 -12.27
N ASN A 70 15.98 -2.34 -12.92
CA ASN A 70 16.75 -3.02 -13.95
C ASN A 70 17.71 -4.07 -13.34
N PRO A 71 18.38 -4.92 -14.15
CA PRO A 71 19.26 -5.98 -13.64
C PRO A 71 20.45 -5.51 -12.79
N VAL A 72 20.85 -4.24 -12.89
CA VAL A 72 21.93 -3.66 -12.08
C VAL A 72 21.40 -2.95 -10.83
N GLY A 73 20.09 -3.00 -10.57
CA GLY A 73 19.44 -2.47 -9.37
C GLY A 73 19.09 -0.99 -9.41
N SER A 74 19.29 -0.31 -10.53
CA SER A 74 18.84 1.07 -10.77
C SER A 74 17.40 1.09 -11.29
N LEU A 75 16.78 2.26 -11.25
CA LEU A 75 15.44 2.46 -11.79
C LEU A 75 15.45 2.26 -13.30
N ASP A 76 14.52 1.44 -13.77
CA ASP A 76 14.15 1.30 -15.16
C ASP A 76 13.05 2.32 -15.47
N PHE A 77 13.39 3.36 -16.22
CA PHE A 77 12.48 4.46 -16.54
C PHE A 77 11.37 4.05 -17.51
N ASP A 78 11.55 2.98 -18.29
CA ASP A 78 10.51 2.48 -19.19
C ASP A 78 9.42 1.77 -18.37
N LEU A 79 9.81 1.08 -17.30
CA LEU A 79 8.88 0.47 -16.34
C LEU A 79 8.28 1.51 -15.37
N ALA A 80 9.04 2.50 -14.95
CA ALA A 80 8.59 3.56 -14.04
C ALA A 80 7.80 4.66 -14.77
N HIS A 81 6.89 4.29 -15.66
CA HIS A 81 6.11 5.24 -16.46
C HIS A 81 5.00 5.95 -15.64
N SER A 82 4.15 6.74 -16.31
CA SER A 82 3.10 7.59 -15.71
C SER A 82 1.96 6.85 -14.99
N LEU A 83 1.98 5.52 -14.94
CA LEU A 83 1.05 4.73 -14.12
C LEU A 83 1.76 4.01 -12.96
N SER A 84 3.07 4.17 -12.82
CA SER A 84 3.82 3.66 -11.69
C SER A 84 3.53 4.48 -10.42
N PHE A 85 3.74 3.88 -9.24
CA PHE A 85 3.55 4.61 -7.99
C PHE A 85 4.49 5.82 -7.89
N TYR A 86 5.67 5.77 -8.52
CA TYR A 86 6.62 6.88 -8.55
C TYR A 86 6.01 8.15 -9.12
N TYR A 87 5.21 8.04 -10.19
CA TYR A 87 4.49 9.17 -10.77
C TYR A 87 3.52 9.78 -9.77
N PHE A 88 2.62 8.97 -9.20
CA PHE A 88 1.59 9.45 -8.28
C PHE A 88 2.17 10.06 -6.99
N VAL A 89 3.18 9.40 -6.42
CA VAL A 89 3.90 9.91 -5.25
C VAL A 89 4.57 11.24 -5.59
N THR A 90 5.28 11.33 -6.72
CA THR A 90 5.94 12.57 -7.16
C THR A 90 4.95 13.73 -7.31
N GLN A 91 3.80 13.50 -7.98
CA GLN A 91 2.80 14.54 -8.16
C GLN A 91 2.19 14.99 -6.83
N GLY A 92 1.94 14.05 -5.91
CA GLY A 92 1.49 14.37 -4.55
C GLY A 92 2.52 15.18 -3.77
N LEU A 93 3.79 14.78 -3.78
CA LEU A 93 4.88 15.49 -3.12
C LEU A 93 5.08 16.90 -3.70
N LEU A 94 5.01 17.04 -5.02
CA LEU A 94 5.10 18.34 -5.69
C LEU A 94 3.96 19.27 -5.27
N ALA A 95 2.74 18.76 -5.17
CA ALA A 95 1.59 19.52 -4.68
C ALA A 95 1.79 19.95 -3.22
N ARG A 96 2.34 19.08 -2.36
CA ARG A 96 2.67 19.41 -0.97
C ARG A 96 3.73 20.50 -0.86
N ALA A 97 4.83 20.36 -1.61
CA ALA A 97 5.91 21.33 -1.63
C ALA A 97 5.40 22.73 -2.06
N LYS A 98 4.61 22.79 -3.14
CA LYS A 98 3.99 24.05 -3.62
C LYS A 98 3.03 24.67 -2.61
N ALA A 99 2.34 23.85 -1.82
CA ALA A 99 1.41 24.31 -0.78
C ALA A 99 2.08 24.61 0.57
N GLY A 100 3.41 24.43 0.70
CA GLY A 100 4.13 24.61 1.96
C GLY A 100 3.76 23.58 3.04
N LEU A 101 3.28 22.39 2.62
CA LEU A 101 2.96 21.29 3.53
C LEU A 101 4.24 20.51 3.89
N PRO A 102 4.30 19.86 5.07
CA PRO A 102 5.43 18.98 5.41
C PRO A 102 5.49 17.79 4.44
N GLY A 103 6.65 17.15 4.35
CA GLY A 103 6.79 15.88 3.61
C GLY A 103 6.06 14.73 4.29
N VAL A 104 6.31 13.51 3.80
CA VAL A 104 5.69 12.28 4.30
C VAL A 104 6.74 11.18 4.46
N THR A 105 6.39 10.17 5.23
CA THR A 105 7.16 8.93 5.29
C THR A 105 6.73 8.04 4.12
N LEU A 106 7.68 7.59 3.30
CA LEU A 106 7.45 6.53 2.32
C LEU A 106 7.87 5.20 2.94
N LEU A 107 6.90 4.34 3.24
CA LEU A 107 7.12 3.12 4.02
C LEU A 107 6.95 1.88 3.14
N SER A 108 8.07 1.28 2.71
CA SER A 108 7.99 -0.02 2.06
C SER A 108 7.59 -1.09 3.07
N CYS A 109 6.61 -1.92 2.73
CA CYS A 109 6.21 -3.13 3.44
C CYS A 109 6.37 -4.35 2.53
N ASP A 110 7.26 -4.29 1.54
CA ASP A 110 7.60 -5.42 0.69
C ASP A 110 8.78 -6.21 1.25
N ASN A 111 8.83 -7.51 0.95
CA ASN A 111 9.91 -8.39 1.35
C ASN A 111 11.17 -8.15 0.49
N LEU A 112 11.86 -7.05 0.76
CA LEU A 112 13.13 -6.68 0.16
C LEU A 112 14.14 -6.37 1.26
N ALA A 113 15.37 -6.86 1.11
CA ALA A 113 16.46 -6.43 1.98
C ALA A 113 16.69 -4.92 1.82
N GLU A 114 16.84 -4.21 2.94
CA GLU A 114 17.06 -2.75 2.96
C GLU A 114 15.99 -1.97 2.16
N ASN A 115 14.73 -2.40 2.26
CA ASN A 115 13.62 -1.88 1.45
C ASN A 115 13.48 -0.35 1.51
N GLY A 116 13.70 0.27 2.68
CA GLY A 116 13.71 1.71 2.86
C GLY A 116 14.80 2.42 2.05
N ALA A 117 16.04 1.94 2.11
CA ALA A 117 17.16 2.52 1.36
C ALA A 117 17.01 2.33 -0.16
N ILE A 118 16.46 1.19 -0.58
CA ILE A 118 16.12 0.93 -1.99
C ILE A 118 15.05 1.92 -2.46
N LEU A 119 13.96 2.07 -1.70
CA LEU A 119 12.88 3.00 -2.03
C LEU A 119 13.40 4.44 -2.12
N GLU A 120 14.18 4.90 -1.14
CA GLU A 120 14.75 6.25 -1.13
C GLU A 120 15.59 6.52 -2.37
N ARG A 121 16.51 5.60 -2.69
CA ARG A 121 17.41 5.73 -3.84
C ARG A 121 16.64 5.75 -5.16
N LEU A 122 15.67 4.87 -5.33
CA LEU A 122 14.89 4.78 -6.58
C LEU A 122 13.95 5.97 -6.75
N MET A 123 13.34 6.44 -5.66
CA MET A 123 12.54 7.66 -5.68
C MET A 123 13.41 8.88 -6.06
N ARG A 124 14.60 9.03 -5.47
CA ARG A 124 15.57 10.07 -5.87
C ARG A 124 15.95 9.99 -7.35
N GLN A 125 16.19 8.80 -7.89
CA GLN A 125 16.49 8.61 -9.32
C GLN A 125 15.32 9.05 -10.21
N TYR A 126 14.09 8.73 -9.80
CA TYR A 126 12.89 9.19 -10.51
C TYR A 126 12.76 10.72 -10.48
N LEU A 127 12.87 11.32 -9.30
CA LEU A 127 12.80 12.77 -9.12
C LEU A 127 13.88 13.49 -9.93
N ALA A 128 15.14 13.06 -9.86
CA ALA A 128 16.24 13.67 -10.61
C ALA A 128 15.99 13.69 -12.13
N ARG A 129 15.24 12.72 -12.67
CA ARG A 129 14.92 12.62 -14.10
C ARG A 129 13.69 13.43 -14.53
N HIS A 130 12.70 13.55 -13.65
CA HIS A 130 11.38 14.10 -13.97
C HIS A 130 11.08 15.44 -13.31
N GLU A 131 11.50 15.63 -12.07
CA GLU A 131 11.26 16.81 -11.23
C GLU A 131 12.54 17.15 -10.42
N PRO A 132 13.63 17.56 -11.09
CA PRO A 132 14.93 17.73 -10.43
C PRO A 132 14.92 18.76 -9.31
N ASP A 133 14.09 19.81 -9.42
CA ASP A 133 13.95 20.86 -8.42
C ASP A 133 13.28 20.35 -7.11
N LEU A 134 12.66 19.17 -7.13
CA LEU A 134 12.02 18.56 -5.96
C LEU A 134 12.97 17.68 -5.14
N VAL A 135 14.15 17.33 -5.67
CA VAL A 135 15.08 16.38 -5.02
C VAL A 135 15.52 16.89 -3.65
N ASP A 136 16.01 18.13 -3.57
CA ASP A 136 16.49 18.72 -2.31
C ASP A 136 15.36 18.81 -1.27
N TRP A 137 14.14 19.10 -1.72
CA TRP A 137 12.97 19.13 -0.85
C TRP A 137 12.61 17.73 -0.33
N PHE A 138 12.62 16.71 -1.20
CA PHE A 138 12.39 15.33 -0.81
C PHE A 138 13.38 14.88 0.27
N ASP A 139 14.66 15.19 0.08
CA ASP A 139 15.75 14.83 1.00
C ASP A 139 15.60 15.46 2.38
N GLN A 140 15.06 16.68 2.44
CA GLN A 140 14.90 17.45 3.67
C GLN A 140 13.61 17.13 4.41
N HIS A 141 12.57 16.69 3.69
CA HIS A 141 11.22 16.64 4.25
C HIS A 141 10.58 15.25 4.25
N CYS A 142 11.13 14.28 3.52
CA CYS A 142 10.61 12.91 3.46
C CYS A 142 11.61 11.92 4.07
N THR A 143 11.10 10.78 4.55
CA THR A 143 11.92 9.68 5.06
C THR A 143 11.47 8.36 4.45
N CYS A 144 12.40 7.39 4.34
CA CYS A 144 12.12 6.05 3.85
C CYS A 144 12.66 4.98 4.82
N PRO A 145 12.04 4.78 6.00
CA PRO A 145 12.50 3.82 7.00
C PRO A 145 12.49 2.38 6.45
N ALA A 146 13.42 1.57 6.92
CA ALA A 146 13.40 0.13 6.66
C ALA A 146 12.34 -0.61 7.48
N THR A 147 11.81 -1.70 6.94
CA THR A 147 10.93 -2.61 7.67
C THR A 147 11.32 -4.06 7.49
N MET A 148 10.97 -4.89 8.47
CA MET A 148 10.80 -6.34 8.29
C MET A 148 9.35 -6.68 8.61
N ILE A 149 8.66 -7.31 7.65
CA ILE A 149 7.27 -7.76 7.77
C ILE A 149 7.22 -9.28 7.66
N ASP A 150 6.48 -9.92 8.55
CA ASP A 150 6.28 -11.37 8.49
C ASP A 150 4.84 -11.73 8.90
N ARG A 151 4.13 -12.35 7.94
CA ARG A 151 2.80 -12.93 8.10
C ARG A 151 2.46 -13.72 6.84
N ILE A 152 2.18 -15.01 6.97
CA ILE A 152 1.71 -15.82 5.86
C ILE A 152 0.25 -15.45 5.55
N VAL A 153 0.01 -15.06 4.31
CA VAL A 153 -1.31 -14.71 3.77
C VAL A 153 -1.47 -15.41 2.41
N PRO A 154 -2.07 -16.60 2.37
CA PRO A 154 -2.38 -17.28 1.10
C PRO A 154 -3.36 -16.46 0.26
N ALA A 155 -3.43 -16.76 -1.03
CA ALA A 155 -4.48 -16.20 -1.88
C ALA A 155 -5.85 -16.73 -1.44
N THR A 156 -6.79 -15.84 -1.13
CA THR A 156 -8.15 -16.20 -0.72
C THR A 156 -8.89 -16.95 -1.84
N THR A 157 -9.38 -18.15 -1.52
CA THR A 157 -10.18 -19.00 -2.41
C THR A 157 -11.69 -18.78 -2.25
N ASP A 158 -12.50 -19.36 -3.14
CA ASP A 158 -13.96 -19.38 -2.97
C ASP A 158 -14.38 -20.20 -1.74
N GLU A 159 -13.63 -21.25 -1.41
CA GLU A 159 -13.88 -22.07 -0.21
C GLU A 159 -13.63 -21.27 1.07
N ASP A 160 -12.58 -20.45 1.10
CA ASP A 160 -12.30 -19.54 2.21
C ASP A 160 -13.44 -18.54 2.41
N ARG A 161 -13.93 -17.91 1.33
CA ARG A 161 -15.08 -16.99 1.36
C ARG A 161 -16.32 -17.68 1.93
N ALA A 162 -16.62 -18.89 1.46
CA ALA A 162 -17.75 -19.67 1.95
C ALA A 162 -17.62 -20.03 3.44
N ALA A 163 -16.42 -20.41 3.89
CA ALA A 163 -16.15 -20.74 5.29
C ALA A 163 -16.32 -19.51 6.21
N VAL A 164 -15.80 -18.35 5.80
CA VAL A 164 -15.97 -17.08 6.53
C VAL A 164 -17.45 -16.69 6.59
N ALA A 165 -18.16 -16.76 5.46
CA ALA A 165 -19.60 -16.44 5.41
C ALA A 165 -20.42 -17.35 6.34
N ALA A 166 -20.14 -18.65 6.35
CA ALA A 166 -20.80 -19.60 7.25
C ALA A 166 -20.53 -19.29 8.73
N ALA A 167 -19.27 -18.98 9.07
CA ALA A 167 -18.88 -18.65 10.44
C ALA A 167 -19.45 -17.32 10.94
N LEU A 168 -19.74 -16.37 10.03
CA LEU A 168 -20.45 -15.12 10.35
C LEU A 168 -21.97 -15.28 10.47
N GLY A 169 -22.50 -16.51 10.40
CA GLY A 169 -23.91 -16.81 10.60
C GLY A 169 -24.70 -17.08 9.30
N GLY A 170 -24.02 -17.27 8.17
CA GLY A 170 -24.66 -17.60 6.90
C GLY A 170 -25.46 -16.43 6.35
N LEU A 171 -24.77 -15.42 5.82
CA LEU A 171 -25.43 -14.30 5.17
C LEU A 171 -26.03 -14.80 3.83
N GLU A 172 -27.34 -15.05 3.81
CA GLU A 172 -28.08 -15.52 2.61
C GLU A 172 -28.25 -14.43 1.54
N ASP A 173 -28.05 -13.16 1.93
CA ASP A 173 -28.07 -12.03 1.00
C ASP A 173 -26.72 -11.94 0.27
N GLU A 174 -26.74 -12.10 -1.05
CA GLU A 174 -25.55 -11.91 -1.92
C GLU A 174 -24.91 -10.53 -1.71
N ALA A 175 -25.68 -9.51 -1.31
CA ALA A 175 -25.16 -8.17 -0.99
C ALA A 175 -24.40 -8.11 0.35
N CYS A 176 -24.44 -9.16 1.16
CA CYS A 176 -23.79 -9.25 2.46
C CYS A 176 -22.58 -10.20 2.47
N GLN A 177 -22.17 -10.76 1.33
CA GLN A 177 -20.97 -11.60 1.26
C GLN A 177 -19.70 -10.75 1.41
N ASP A 178 -18.78 -11.19 2.27
CA ASP A 178 -17.49 -10.53 2.42
C ASP A 178 -16.53 -10.94 1.31
N GLU A 179 -16.65 -10.24 0.18
CA GLU A 179 -15.85 -10.45 -1.01
C GLU A 179 -14.37 -10.08 -0.82
N ALA A 180 -14.04 -9.41 0.28
CA ALA A 180 -12.70 -8.91 0.60
C ALA A 180 -12.03 -9.67 1.75
N CYS A 181 -12.59 -10.80 2.20
CA CYS A 181 -12.03 -11.54 3.32
C CYS A 181 -10.60 -12.03 3.05
N VAL A 182 -9.78 -12.07 4.10
CA VAL A 182 -8.40 -12.53 4.05
C VAL A 182 -8.19 -13.62 5.07
N VAL A 183 -7.64 -14.75 4.62
CA VAL A 183 -7.23 -15.85 5.48
C VAL A 183 -5.73 -15.76 5.72
N THR A 184 -5.32 -15.99 6.96
CA THR A 184 -3.92 -15.85 7.38
C THR A 184 -3.62 -16.72 8.59
N GLU A 185 -2.35 -16.95 8.86
CA GLU A 185 -1.94 -17.52 10.14
C GLU A 185 -2.12 -16.53 11.31
N PRO A 186 -2.10 -17.01 12.57
CA PRO A 186 -2.15 -16.15 13.76
C PRO A 186 -0.86 -15.36 14.00
N PHE A 187 0.28 -15.91 13.58
CA PHE A 187 1.57 -15.23 13.74
C PHE A 187 1.62 -13.96 12.89
N SER A 188 2.13 -12.88 13.48
CA SER A 188 2.47 -11.68 12.73
C SER A 188 3.59 -10.92 13.43
N GLN A 189 4.50 -10.37 12.65
CA GLN A 189 5.60 -9.53 13.14
C GLN A 189 5.82 -8.35 12.21
N TRP A 190 6.07 -7.19 12.79
CA TRP A 190 6.47 -6.00 12.06
C TRP A 190 7.53 -5.24 12.85
N VAL A 191 8.74 -5.17 12.29
CA VAL A 191 9.84 -4.36 12.82
C VAL A 191 10.01 -3.16 11.90
N ILE A 192 10.03 -1.96 12.47
CA ILE A 192 10.12 -0.71 11.72
C ILE A 192 11.26 0.13 12.29
N GLU A 193 12.11 0.65 11.42
CA GLU A 193 13.06 1.69 11.77
C GLU A 193 12.29 2.95 12.21
N ASP A 194 12.58 3.46 13.40
CA ASP A 194 11.95 4.68 13.93
C ASP A 194 12.54 5.95 13.26
N ARG A 195 12.19 6.13 11.98
CA ARG A 195 12.64 7.23 11.13
C ARG A 195 11.48 7.77 10.29
N PHE A 196 10.52 8.40 10.96
CA PHE A 196 9.33 8.98 10.34
C PHE A 196 9.50 10.48 10.06
N ALA A 197 8.89 10.95 8.99
CA ALA A 197 8.83 12.37 8.64
C ALA A 197 7.74 13.07 9.48
N GLY A 198 8.18 13.86 10.46
CA GLY A 198 7.32 14.72 11.30
C GLY A 198 6.90 14.07 12.60
#